data_AF-A0A4Q1CA48-F1
#
_entry.id   AF-A0A4Q1CA48-F1
#
_cell.length_a   1.000
_cell.length_b   1.000
_cell.length_c   1.000
_cell.angle_alpha   90.00
_cell.angle_beta   90.00
_cell.angle_gamma   90.00
#
_symmetry.space_group_name_H-M   'P 1'
#
loop_
_entity.id
_entity.type
_entity.pdbx_description
1 polymer ?
#
loop_
_entity_poly.entity_id
_entity_poly.type
_entity_poly.pdbx_seq_one_letter_code
_entity_poly.pdbx_strand_id
1 'polypeptide(L)'
;MHENNLRIALPRLRQRISRLGLVAEEDLTWNEWLAATMVLQPETTPRVFLTAAGLNTRTSHAFQASRSRPLAEWVEPSRSFALTDTEHTAALAARRTAVQTEFGRWGALSVPNGYSYIPSFVFDAVKPLNVWHPTEAQRTTADATLPSLIAGTRTRQFHDALPLTVTALQRPGYYAVAATGRIRVPRQAYGLGLLSHPRFGVAVQSVADPLASAAWIGGTRRAGVTSGATYETSNLTATTTVAGLVQTPAVGARTLPEGDCTITYPLESAGTRLGQKTLTFGADRIDVSVEHSGGFQELLPLAHASDASVITTANRLELRRPNGSGFFLEVTSSGATFTAGGTSVLTTGLVRRLVTINATGQLTYRLTFNASSTGGGTPPPVPSPTPTPAPPGPAVVVAEPRPGLS
;
A
#
# COMPACT_ATOMS: atom_id res chain seq x y z
N MET A 1 -0.67 9.43 -14.62
CA MET A 1 -1.02 10.67 -15.35
C MET A 1 -0.58 11.94 -14.62
N HIS A 2 -0.54 11.97 -13.28
CA HIS A 2 -0.08 13.14 -12.52
C HIS A 2 1.43 13.45 -12.65
N GLU A 3 2.29 12.43 -12.57
CA GLU A 3 3.76 12.61 -12.51
C GLU A 3 4.39 13.19 -13.79
N ASN A 4 3.95 12.78 -14.98
CA ASN A 4 4.49 13.32 -16.25
C ASN A 4 4.11 14.79 -16.44
N ASN A 5 2.88 15.16 -16.06
CA ASN A 5 2.44 16.54 -16.13
C ASN A 5 3.24 17.42 -15.16
N LEU A 6 3.52 16.91 -13.96
CA LEU A 6 4.40 17.58 -13.01
C LEU A 6 5.83 17.74 -13.55
N ARG A 7 6.42 16.71 -14.17
CA ARG A 7 7.76 16.81 -14.81
C ARG A 7 7.84 17.94 -15.82
N ILE A 8 6.81 18.09 -16.66
CA ILE A 8 6.74 19.14 -17.69
C ILE A 8 6.49 20.51 -17.07
N ALA A 9 5.64 20.58 -16.04
CA ALA A 9 5.31 21.84 -15.37
C ALA A 9 6.43 22.37 -14.47
N LEU A 10 7.27 21.48 -13.92
CA LEU A 10 8.23 21.80 -12.87
C LEU A 10 9.21 22.94 -13.22
N PRO A 11 9.82 23.00 -14.42
CA PRO A 11 10.67 24.14 -14.79
C PRO A 11 9.96 25.49 -14.69
N ARG A 12 8.66 25.56 -15.01
CA ARG A 12 7.84 26.77 -14.85
C ARG A 12 7.43 27.01 -13.41
N LEU A 13 7.15 25.97 -12.64
CA LEU A 13 6.82 26.08 -11.21
C LEU A 13 8.01 26.60 -10.40
N ARG A 14 9.24 26.20 -10.72
CA ARG A 14 10.46 26.73 -10.08
C ARG A 14 10.62 28.24 -10.24
N GLN A 15 10.13 28.82 -11.34
CA GLN A 15 10.11 30.27 -11.57
C GLN A 15 8.98 30.98 -10.80
N ARG A 16 8.07 30.23 -10.16
CA ARG A 16 6.88 30.72 -9.44
C ARG A 16 6.77 30.04 -8.09
N ILE A 17 7.67 30.37 -7.18
CA ILE A 17 7.85 29.70 -5.87
C ILE A 17 6.53 29.54 -5.10
N SER A 18 5.66 30.55 -5.08
CA SER A 18 4.36 30.45 -4.40
C SER A 18 3.45 29.35 -4.96
N ARG A 19 3.48 29.13 -6.28
CA ARG A 19 2.72 28.04 -6.91
C ARG A 19 3.37 26.68 -6.67
N LEU A 20 4.70 26.64 -6.61
CA LEU A 20 5.42 25.41 -6.26
C LEU A 20 5.09 24.96 -4.84
N GLY A 21 4.99 25.88 -3.89
CA GLY A 21 4.56 25.58 -2.51
C GLY A 21 3.21 24.88 -2.44
N LEU A 22 2.18 25.44 -3.09
CA LEU A 22 0.84 24.82 -3.12
C LEU A 22 0.84 23.42 -3.73
N VAL A 23 1.62 23.20 -4.79
CA VAL A 23 1.74 21.89 -5.43
C VAL A 23 2.50 20.90 -4.53
N ALA A 24 3.51 21.37 -3.80
CA ALA A 24 4.26 20.55 -2.85
C ALA A 24 3.41 20.15 -1.63
N GLU A 25 2.51 21.02 -1.15
CA GLU A 25 1.56 20.71 -0.07
C GLU A 25 0.54 19.63 -0.47
N GLU A 26 0.02 19.69 -1.70
CA GLU A 26 -0.86 18.66 -2.24
C GLU A 26 -0.12 17.33 -2.41
N ASP A 27 1.11 17.36 -2.95
CA ASP A 27 1.93 16.15 -3.09
C ASP A 27 2.32 15.58 -1.72
N LEU A 28 2.59 16.43 -0.72
CA LEU A 28 2.82 15.99 0.66
C LEU A 28 1.60 15.22 1.20
N THR A 29 0.41 15.80 1.07
CA THR A 29 -0.85 15.18 1.50
C THR A 29 -1.06 13.82 0.81
N TRP A 30 -0.79 13.75 -0.50
CA TRP A 30 -0.87 12.49 -1.23
C TRP A 30 0.18 11.46 -0.76
N ASN A 31 1.42 11.87 -0.52
CA ASN A 31 2.47 10.97 -0.04
C ASN A 31 2.21 10.48 1.39
N GLU A 32 1.53 11.26 2.23
CA GLU A 32 1.06 10.76 3.53
C GLU A 32 0.03 9.62 3.38
N TRP A 33 -0.90 9.75 2.43
CA TRP A 33 -1.83 8.69 2.08
C TRP A 33 -1.09 7.44 1.57
N LEU A 34 -0.10 7.62 0.70
CA LEU A 34 0.72 6.52 0.21
C LEU A 34 1.47 5.84 1.35
N ALA A 35 2.19 6.59 2.19
CA ALA A 35 2.94 6.07 3.32
C ALA A 35 2.06 5.29 4.32
N ALA A 36 0.79 5.68 4.47
CA ALA A 36 -0.14 4.98 5.33
C ALA A 36 -0.74 3.70 4.70
N THR A 37 -0.71 3.55 3.38
CA THR A 37 -1.39 2.45 2.66
C THR A 37 -0.47 1.54 1.89
N MET A 38 0.82 1.87 1.90
CA MET A 38 1.88 1.14 1.24
C MET A 38 2.86 0.61 2.26
N VAL A 39 3.31 -0.62 2.03
CA VAL A 39 4.35 -1.24 2.85
C VAL A 39 5.51 -1.64 1.95
N LEU A 40 6.70 -1.20 2.35
CA LEU A 40 7.94 -1.61 1.72
C LEU A 40 8.13 -3.11 1.93
N GLN A 41 8.29 -3.86 0.85
CA GLN A 41 8.68 -5.26 0.95
C GLN A 41 10.20 -5.34 1.19
N PRO A 42 10.66 -5.90 2.32
CA PRO A 42 12.08 -6.08 2.59
C PRO A 42 12.74 -6.93 1.49
N GLU A 43 14.02 -6.66 1.25
CA GLU A 43 14.91 -7.49 0.42
C GLU A 43 14.49 -7.62 -1.06
N THR A 44 13.65 -6.70 -1.56
CA THR A 44 13.30 -6.64 -2.99
C THR A 44 14.17 -5.64 -3.75
N THR A 45 14.70 -6.07 -4.91
CA THR A 45 15.42 -5.21 -5.86
C THR A 45 14.80 -5.37 -7.26
N PRO A 46 14.27 -4.31 -7.90
CA PRO A 46 14.12 -2.97 -7.36
C PRO A 46 13.17 -2.96 -6.15
N ARG A 47 13.24 -1.90 -5.34
CA ARG A 47 12.39 -1.75 -4.16
C ARG A 47 10.91 -1.74 -4.57
N VAL A 48 10.11 -2.54 -3.87
CA VAL A 48 8.66 -2.61 -4.13
C VAL A 48 7.84 -2.27 -2.91
N PHE A 49 6.83 -1.44 -3.13
CA PHE A 49 5.80 -1.13 -2.16
C PHE A 49 4.52 -1.90 -2.50
N LEU A 50 4.00 -2.67 -1.56
CA LEU A 50 2.74 -3.39 -1.69
C LEU A 50 1.59 -2.50 -1.23
N THR A 51 0.49 -2.49 -1.99
CA THR A 51 -0.66 -1.61 -1.74
C THR A 51 -1.83 -2.40 -1.15
N ALA A 52 -2.63 -1.76 -0.28
CA ALA A 52 -3.92 -2.28 0.15
C ALA A 52 -4.99 -2.11 -0.96
N ALA A 53 -5.89 -3.09 -1.13
CA ALA A 53 -6.94 -3.07 -2.17
C ALA A 53 -7.80 -1.79 -2.21
N GLY A 54 -8.10 -1.20 -1.05
CA GLY A 54 -8.90 0.03 -0.97
C GLY A 54 -8.28 1.23 -1.70
N LEU A 55 -6.94 1.27 -1.80
CA LEU A 55 -6.19 2.32 -2.50
C LEU A 55 -5.66 1.89 -3.89
N ASN A 56 -5.52 0.58 -4.14
CA ASN A 56 -5.15 0.02 -5.44
C ASN A 56 -6.03 0.57 -6.58
N THR A 57 -7.25 0.99 -6.31
CA THR A 57 -8.15 1.53 -7.33
C THR A 57 -7.86 2.96 -7.75
N ARG A 58 -7.06 3.70 -6.98
CA ARG A 58 -6.47 4.98 -7.40
C ARG A 58 -5.20 4.80 -8.21
N THR A 59 -4.40 3.79 -7.89
CA THR A 59 -3.11 3.56 -8.56
C THR A 59 -3.20 2.60 -9.75
N SER A 60 -4.31 1.86 -9.87
CA SER A 60 -4.49 0.74 -10.81
C SER A 60 -3.51 -0.43 -10.66
N HIS A 61 -2.73 -0.45 -9.56
CA HIS A 61 -1.66 -1.41 -9.38
C HIS A 61 -1.62 -1.97 -7.96
N ALA A 62 -1.49 -3.30 -7.90
CA ALA A 62 -1.32 -4.10 -6.69
C ALA A 62 -0.03 -3.83 -5.92
N PHE A 63 0.93 -3.22 -6.60
CA PHE A 63 2.21 -2.80 -6.04
C PHE A 63 2.65 -1.56 -6.79
N GLN A 64 3.54 -0.79 -6.17
CA GLN A 64 4.19 0.35 -6.78
C GLN A 64 5.70 0.17 -6.64
N ALA A 65 6.38 0.04 -7.78
CA ALA A 65 7.82 0.20 -7.82
C ALA A 65 8.17 1.68 -7.65
N SER A 66 9.36 1.96 -7.16
CA SER A 66 9.92 3.32 -7.17
C SER A 66 9.92 3.88 -8.59
N ARG A 67 9.63 5.19 -8.73
CA ARG A 67 9.57 5.90 -10.01
C ARG A 67 10.25 7.25 -9.90
N SER A 68 10.41 7.95 -11.02
CA SER A 68 10.81 9.36 -10.97
C SER A 68 9.69 10.17 -10.29
N ARG A 69 10.02 10.84 -9.19
CA ARG A 69 9.11 11.65 -8.36
C ARG A 69 9.58 13.10 -8.38
N PRO A 70 8.98 13.97 -9.20
CA PRO A 70 9.54 15.30 -9.44
C PRO A 70 9.60 16.21 -8.24
N LEU A 71 8.66 16.02 -7.31
CA LEU A 71 8.57 16.83 -6.13
C LEU A 71 9.39 16.28 -4.97
N ALA A 72 10.07 15.14 -5.10
CA ALA A 72 10.85 14.54 -4.02
C ALA A 72 12.05 15.41 -3.57
N GLU A 73 12.46 16.39 -4.37
CA GLU A 73 13.42 17.41 -3.98
C GLU A 73 12.88 18.25 -2.80
N TRP A 74 11.60 18.65 -2.86
CA TRP A 74 10.93 19.51 -1.87
C TRP A 74 10.06 18.76 -0.87
N VAL A 75 9.53 17.59 -1.25
CA VAL A 75 8.59 16.79 -0.45
C VAL A 75 9.32 15.56 0.05
N GLU A 76 9.86 15.65 1.26
CA GLU A 76 10.70 14.61 1.84
C GLU A 76 10.06 13.22 1.88
N PRO A 77 8.78 13.03 2.28
CA PRO A 77 8.13 11.71 2.25
C PRO A 77 8.05 11.08 0.85
N SER A 78 8.10 11.89 -0.22
CA SER A 78 8.08 11.42 -1.61
C SER A 78 9.37 10.68 -1.98
N ARG A 79 10.48 10.93 -1.26
CA ARG A 79 11.80 10.33 -1.51
C ARG A 79 11.82 8.81 -1.29
N SER A 80 11.03 8.29 -0.35
CA SER A 80 10.87 6.84 -0.14
C SER A 80 10.37 6.12 -1.39
N PHE A 81 9.55 6.81 -2.20
CA PHE A 81 8.95 6.25 -3.41
C PHE A 81 9.71 6.63 -4.69
N ALA A 82 10.84 7.32 -4.55
CA ALA A 82 11.65 7.81 -5.66
C ALA A 82 12.81 6.86 -5.98
N LEU A 83 13.20 6.83 -7.25
CA LEU A 83 14.43 6.16 -7.69
C LEU A 83 15.64 6.98 -7.24
N THR A 84 16.74 6.33 -6.84
CA THR A 84 18.06 6.97 -6.77
C THR A 84 18.69 7.08 -8.16
N ASP A 85 19.77 7.85 -8.31
CA ASP A 85 20.51 7.95 -9.59
C ASP A 85 20.99 6.59 -10.11
N THR A 86 21.47 5.73 -9.20
CA THR A 86 21.92 4.37 -9.54
C THR A 86 20.78 3.53 -10.10
N GLU A 87 19.62 3.53 -9.42
CA GLU A 87 18.44 2.79 -9.87
C GLU A 87 17.85 3.36 -11.16
N HIS A 88 17.82 4.69 -11.31
CA HIS A 88 17.36 5.35 -12.52
C HIS A 88 18.25 4.98 -13.72
N THR A 89 19.58 5.01 -13.54
CA THR A 89 20.54 4.60 -14.58
C THR A 89 20.34 3.13 -14.97
N ALA A 90 20.18 2.25 -13.98
CA ALA A 90 19.92 0.83 -14.22
C ALA A 90 18.59 0.62 -14.96
N ALA A 91 17.54 1.35 -14.57
CA ALA A 91 16.23 1.28 -15.23
C ALA A 91 16.29 1.77 -16.69
N LEU A 92 17.04 2.84 -16.97
CA LEU A 92 17.27 3.31 -18.34
C LEU A 92 18.06 2.30 -19.18
N ALA A 93 19.10 1.69 -18.62
CA ALA A 93 19.88 0.66 -19.30
C ALA A 93 19.00 -0.56 -19.63
N ALA A 94 18.24 -1.06 -18.66
CA ALA A 94 17.30 -2.16 -18.87
C ALA A 94 16.23 -1.83 -19.91
N ARG A 95 15.67 -0.61 -19.86
CA ARG A 95 14.69 -0.15 -20.87
C ARG A 95 15.31 -0.07 -22.26
N ARG A 96 16.55 0.40 -22.39
CA ARG A 96 17.27 0.44 -23.68
C ARG A 96 17.45 -0.97 -24.24
N THR A 97 17.89 -1.93 -23.42
CA THR A 97 18.03 -3.33 -23.84
C THR A 97 16.69 -3.94 -24.28
N ALA A 98 15.61 -3.69 -23.53
CA ALA A 98 14.27 -4.15 -23.90
C ALA A 98 13.81 -3.55 -25.24
N VAL A 99 13.96 -2.23 -25.41
CA VAL A 99 13.60 -1.53 -26.65
C VAL A 99 14.43 -2.05 -27.83
N GLN A 100 15.73 -2.29 -27.66
CA GLN A 100 16.58 -2.88 -28.70
C GLN A 100 16.12 -4.29 -29.10
N THR A 101 15.68 -5.09 -28.13
CA THR A 101 15.19 -6.46 -28.37
C THR A 101 13.86 -6.47 -29.11
N GLU A 102 12.99 -5.50 -28.82
CA GLU A 102 11.68 -5.34 -29.44
C GLU A 102 11.71 -4.49 -30.72
N PHE A 103 12.83 -3.83 -31.01
CA PHE A 103 12.95 -2.90 -32.13
C PHE A 103 12.62 -3.60 -33.45
N GLY A 104 11.71 -3.02 -34.22
CA GLY A 104 11.23 -3.60 -35.49
C GLY A 104 10.23 -4.75 -35.33
N ARG A 105 9.87 -5.15 -34.09
CA ARG A 105 8.84 -6.17 -33.81
C ARG A 105 7.49 -5.57 -33.41
N TRP A 106 7.40 -4.25 -33.27
CA TRP A 106 6.14 -3.57 -32.98
C TRP A 106 5.23 -3.62 -34.21
N GLY A 107 3.95 -3.94 -34.00
CA GLY A 107 2.94 -3.84 -35.05
C GLY A 107 2.83 -2.41 -35.59
N ALA A 108 2.26 -2.28 -36.79
CA ALA A 108 1.98 -0.97 -37.37
C ALA A 108 1.20 -0.10 -36.37
N LEU A 109 1.56 1.18 -36.29
CA LEU A 109 0.87 2.14 -35.44
C LEU A 109 -0.59 2.25 -35.93
N SER A 110 -1.54 1.71 -35.16
CA SER A 110 -2.96 1.82 -35.50
C SER A 110 -3.41 3.27 -35.30
N VAL A 111 -3.63 3.99 -36.40
CA VAL A 111 -4.14 5.36 -36.39
C VAL A 111 -5.51 5.42 -37.09
N PRO A 112 -6.46 6.22 -36.58
CA PRO A 112 -6.37 7.02 -35.36
C PRO A 112 -6.57 6.17 -34.10
N ASN A 113 -5.79 6.44 -33.05
CA ASN A 113 -6.08 5.99 -31.68
C ASN A 113 -5.94 7.18 -30.72
N GLY A 114 -6.61 7.12 -29.57
CA GLY A 114 -6.63 8.23 -28.59
C GLY A 114 -5.26 8.60 -27.98
N TYR A 115 -4.21 7.84 -28.30
CA TYR A 115 -2.83 8.04 -27.87
C TYR A 115 -1.88 8.36 -29.04
N SER A 116 -2.38 8.48 -30.29
CA SER A 116 -1.55 8.66 -31.49
C SER A 116 -0.74 9.94 -31.48
N TYR A 117 -1.12 10.92 -30.66
CA TYR A 117 -0.32 12.12 -30.42
C TYR A 117 -0.49 12.63 -28.99
N ILE A 118 0.53 12.39 -28.16
CA ILE A 118 0.60 12.94 -26.80
C ILE A 118 1.94 13.71 -26.68
N PRO A 119 1.91 15.04 -26.89
CA PRO A 119 3.10 15.89 -26.86
C PRO A 119 3.95 15.74 -25.61
N SER A 120 3.32 15.45 -24.47
CA SER A 120 4.02 15.26 -23.19
C SER A 120 4.96 14.05 -23.21
N PHE A 121 4.62 12.96 -23.90
CA PHE A 121 5.52 11.80 -24.02
C PHE A 121 6.71 12.10 -24.94
N VAL A 122 6.49 12.81 -26.04
CA VAL A 122 7.58 13.23 -26.95
C VAL A 122 8.52 14.19 -26.22
N PHE A 123 7.97 15.17 -25.51
CA PHE A 123 8.76 16.17 -24.78
C PHE A 123 9.55 15.56 -23.62
N ASP A 124 8.97 14.60 -22.88
CA ASP A 124 9.66 13.83 -21.83
C ASP A 124 10.72 12.87 -22.41
N ALA A 125 10.51 12.35 -23.62
CA ALA A 125 11.48 11.46 -24.28
C ALA A 125 12.71 12.20 -24.84
N VAL A 126 12.55 13.46 -25.28
CA VAL A 126 13.64 14.24 -25.89
C VAL A 126 14.34 15.20 -24.92
N LYS A 127 13.75 15.50 -23.77
CA LYS A 127 14.38 16.34 -22.74
C LYS A 127 14.38 15.59 -21.40
N PRO A 128 15.51 15.54 -20.67
CA PRO A 128 15.51 15.05 -19.30
C PRO A 128 14.78 16.07 -18.42
N LEU A 129 13.46 15.93 -18.36
CA LEU A 129 12.62 16.72 -17.49
C LEU A 129 12.65 16.05 -16.13
N ASN A 130 13.19 16.78 -15.16
CA ASN A 130 13.32 16.36 -13.77
C ASN A 130 14.49 15.39 -13.51
N VAL A 131 15.68 15.98 -13.39
CA VAL A 131 16.98 15.30 -13.20
C VAL A 131 17.30 14.98 -11.74
N TRP A 132 16.44 15.40 -10.81
CA TRP A 132 16.73 15.23 -9.38
C TRP A 132 16.22 13.86 -8.89
N HIS A 133 17.11 13.13 -8.26
CA HIS A 133 16.85 11.89 -7.55
C HIS A 133 17.43 12.02 -6.14
N PRO A 134 16.77 11.46 -5.10
CA PRO A 134 17.38 11.43 -3.78
C PRO A 134 18.64 10.57 -3.79
N THR A 135 19.59 10.91 -2.91
CA THR A 135 20.66 9.99 -2.54
C THR A 135 20.11 8.83 -1.71
N GLU A 136 20.87 7.73 -1.58
CA GLU A 136 20.48 6.61 -0.72
C GLU A 136 20.27 7.07 0.73
N ALA A 137 21.12 7.98 1.22
CA ALA A 137 20.99 8.53 2.57
C ALA A 137 19.69 9.32 2.75
N GLN A 138 19.36 10.20 1.80
CA GLN A 138 18.09 10.97 1.84
C GLN A 138 16.87 10.05 1.78
N ARG A 139 16.94 8.98 0.99
CA ARG A 139 15.87 7.99 0.93
C ARG A 139 15.76 7.19 2.23
N THR A 140 16.88 6.76 2.80
CA THR A 140 16.91 6.04 4.09
C THR A 140 16.30 6.90 5.20
N THR A 141 16.60 8.21 5.23
CA THR A 141 15.97 9.16 6.16
C THR A 141 14.46 9.21 5.95
N ALA A 142 14.00 9.31 4.70
CA ALA A 142 12.56 9.30 4.40
C ALA A 142 11.91 7.95 4.79
N ASP A 143 12.58 6.82 4.58
CA ASP A 143 12.08 5.50 4.94
C ASP A 143 11.91 5.35 6.44
N ALA A 144 12.79 5.96 7.23
CA ALA A 144 12.68 6.00 8.68
C ALA A 144 11.43 6.76 9.16
N THR A 145 10.71 7.47 8.27
CA THR A 145 9.43 8.11 8.57
C THR A 145 8.22 7.26 8.17
N LEU A 146 8.42 6.13 7.49
CA LEU A 146 7.31 5.29 7.03
C LEU A 146 6.61 4.61 8.22
N PRO A 147 5.27 4.76 8.36
CA PRO A 147 4.52 4.19 9.48
C PRO A 147 4.69 2.68 9.66
N SER A 148 4.92 1.95 8.57
CA SER A 148 5.10 0.50 8.59
C SER A 148 6.48 0.04 9.06
N LEU A 149 7.47 0.94 9.14
CA LEU A 149 8.84 0.64 9.54
C LEU A 149 9.20 1.20 10.92
N ILE A 150 8.49 2.23 11.39
CA ILE A 150 8.71 2.81 12.71
C ILE A 150 8.09 1.89 13.79
N ALA A 151 8.78 1.72 14.91
CA ALA A 151 8.21 1.08 16.09
C ALA A 151 7.27 2.05 16.84
N GLY A 152 6.12 1.58 17.29
CA GLY A 152 5.22 2.38 18.10
C GLY A 152 3.78 1.88 18.08
N THR A 153 2.93 2.62 18.79
CA THR A 153 1.48 2.41 18.79
C THR A 153 0.84 3.68 18.25
N ARG A 154 0.22 3.59 17.08
CA ARG A 154 -0.49 4.73 16.48
C ARG A 154 -1.63 4.23 15.63
N THR A 155 -2.78 4.89 15.73
CA THR A 155 -3.90 4.67 14.81
C THR A 155 -4.14 5.96 14.04
N ARG A 156 -4.04 5.91 12.71
CA ARG A 156 -4.37 7.03 11.84
C ARG A 156 -5.59 6.67 11.01
N GLN A 157 -6.46 7.65 10.82
CA GLN A 157 -7.59 7.53 9.91
C GLN A 157 -7.47 8.58 8.81
N PHE A 158 -7.67 8.13 7.58
CA PHE A 158 -7.69 8.94 6.38
C PHE A 158 -9.08 8.82 5.76
N HIS A 159 -9.73 9.94 5.50
CA HIS A 159 -11.05 9.96 4.89
C HIS A 159 -11.04 10.88 3.68
N ASP A 160 -11.49 10.36 2.55
CA ASP A 160 -11.69 11.16 1.35
C ASP A 160 -13.12 11.73 1.33
N ALA A 161 -13.31 12.87 0.66
CA ALA A 161 -14.63 13.42 0.37
C ALA A 161 -15.49 12.46 -0.46
N LEU A 162 -14.82 11.61 -1.26
CA LEU A 162 -15.44 10.41 -1.81
C LEU A 162 -15.33 9.33 -0.74
N PRO A 163 -16.43 8.70 -0.29
CA PRO A 163 -16.54 8.03 1.02
C PRO A 163 -15.70 6.75 1.09
N LEU A 164 -14.38 6.90 1.13
CA LEU A 164 -13.35 5.92 1.41
C LEU A 164 -12.74 6.34 2.73
N THR A 165 -12.82 5.46 3.71
CA THR A 165 -12.11 5.58 4.97
C THR A 165 -11.04 4.52 5.02
N VAL A 166 -9.82 4.93 5.33
CA VAL A 166 -8.69 4.04 5.58
C VAL A 166 -8.26 4.21 7.03
N THR A 167 -8.20 3.11 7.76
CA THR A 167 -7.66 3.04 9.10
C THR A 167 -6.32 2.30 9.05
N ALA A 168 -5.25 3.04 9.28
CA ALA A 168 -3.88 2.54 9.37
C ALA A 168 -3.49 2.34 10.84
N LEU A 169 -3.06 1.14 11.19
CA LEU A 169 -2.75 0.73 12.55
C LEU A 169 -1.31 0.31 12.64
N GLN A 170 -0.53 1.12 13.35
CA GLN A 170 0.84 0.82 13.75
C GLN A 170 0.79 0.23 15.17
N ARG A 171 1.37 -0.96 15.33
CA ARG A 171 1.52 -1.66 16.61
C ARG A 171 2.97 -2.16 16.73
N PRO A 172 3.46 -2.42 17.96
CA PRO A 172 4.83 -2.91 18.15
C PRO A 172 5.14 -4.18 17.36
N GLY A 173 4.14 -5.07 17.22
CA GLY A 173 4.29 -6.36 16.54
C GLY A 173 3.81 -6.37 15.09
N TYR A 174 3.14 -5.34 14.57
CA TYR A 174 2.62 -5.36 13.20
C TYR A 174 2.13 -4.00 12.70
N TYR A 175 1.98 -3.91 11.39
CA TYR A 175 1.29 -2.83 10.71
C TYR A 175 0.13 -3.35 9.89
N ALA A 176 -1.06 -2.78 10.06
CA ALA A 176 -2.27 -3.18 9.37
C ALA A 176 -2.98 -2.00 8.70
N VAL A 177 -3.64 -2.27 7.58
CA VAL A 177 -4.47 -1.29 6.88
C VAL A 177 -5.84 -1.91 6.62
N ALA A 178 -6.87 -1.28 7.15
CA ALA A 178 -8.26 -1.62 6.87
C ALA A 178 -8.92 -0.46 6.11
N ALA A 179 -9.80 -0.79 5.17
CA ALA A 179 -10.54 0.21 4.39
C ALA A 179 -12.04 -0.07 4.44
N THR A 180 -12.85 0.98 4.38
CA THR A 180 -14.32 0.93 4.32
C THR A 180 -14.81 2.02 3.38
N GLY A 181 -16.02 1.90 2.85
CA GLY A 181 -16.55 2.91 1.94
C GLY A 181 -17.52 2.42 0.88
N ARG A 182 -17.73 3.26 -0.14
CA ARG A 182 -18.57 2.93 -1.30
C ARG A 182 -17.77 2.52 -2.52
N ILE A 183 -18.15 1.39 -3.11
CA ILE A 183 -17.60 0.91 -4.37
C ILE A 183 -17.97 1.87 -5.50
N ARG A 184 -16.94 2.35 -6.21
CA ARG A 184 -17.02 3.22 -7.38
C ARG A 184 -16.53 2.53 -8.65
N VAL A 185 -15.63 1.56 -8.51
CA VAL A 185 -15.15 0.74 -9.62
C VAL A 185 -15.15 -0.73 -9.23
N PRO A 186 -15.42 -1.68 -10.16
CA PRO A 186 -15.58 -3.11 -9.84
C PRO A 186 -14.38 -3.77 -9.15
N ARG A 187 -13.21 -3.14 -9.23
CA ARG A 187 -11.97 -3.58 -8.58
C ARG A 187 -11.78 -3.03 -7.17
N GLN A 188 -12.77 -2.41 -6.53
CA GLN A 188 -12.62 -2.00 -5.13
C GLN A 188 -12.96 -3.16 -4.21
N ALA A 189 -12.15 -3.30 -3.15
CA ALA A 189 -12.45 -4.16 -2.04
C ALA A 189 -12.02 -3.49 -0.74
N TYR A 190 -12.79 -3.77 0.31
CA TYR A 190 -12.66 -3.19 1.63
C TYR A 190 -12.32 -4.26 2.68
N GLY A 191 -12.46 -3.95 3.97
CA GLY A 191 -12.03 -4.82 5.07
C GLY A 191 -10.53 -4.75 5.32
N LEU A 192 -9.94 -5.83 5.83
CA LEU A 192 -8.50 -5.96 6.06
C LEU A 192 -7.77 -6.06 4.71
N GLY A 193 -7.15 -4.97 4.29
CA GLY A 193 -6.53 -4.84 2.97
C GLY A 193 -5.06 -5.24 2.96
N LEU A 194 -4.35 -4.98 4.05
CA LEU A 194 -2.92 -5.24 4.17
C LEU A 194 -2.54 -5.55 5.62
N LEU A 195 -1.63 -6.51 5.78
CA LEU A 195 -1.02 -6.85 7.06
C LEU A 195 0.47 -7.12 6.86
N SER A 196 1.31 -6.55 7.72
CA SER A 196 2.76 -6.66 7.61
C SER A 196 3.47 -6.63 8.95
N HIS A 197 4.72 -7.07 8.94
CA HIS A 197 5.64 -7.01 10.06
C HIS A 197 6.96 -6.36 9.61
N PRO A 198 7.57 -5.45 10.38
CA PRO A 198 8.79 -4.73 9.97
C PRO A 198 9.93 -5.65 9.52
N ARG A 199 10.11 -6.79 10.20
CA ARG A 199 11.22 -7.75 9.93
C ARG A 199 11.04 -8.67 8.73
N PHE A 200 9.82 -9.02 8.31
CA PHE A 200 9.62 -10.02 7.25
C PHE A 200 8.68 -9.56 6.12
N GLY A 201 8.17 -8.32 6.22
CA GLY A 201 7.35 -7.69 5.21
C GLY A 201 5.88 -8.08 5.31
N VAL A 202 5.21 -8.10 4.17
CA VAL A 202 3.77 -8.32 4.09
C VAL A 202 3.44 -9.79 4.32
N ALA A 203 2.38 -10.03 5.11
CA ALA A 203 1.81 -11.34 5.39
C ALA A 203 0.45 -11.54 4.70
N VAL A 204 -0.38 -10.49 4.67
CA VAL A 204 -1.68 -10.48 4.01
C VAL A 204 -1.74 -9.32 3.05
N GLN A 205 -2.18 -9.57 1.83
CA GLN A 205 -2.41 -8.54 0.84
C GLN A 205 -3.66 -8.84 0.02
N SER A 206 -4.74 -8.14 0.33
CA SER A 206 -5.92 -8.12 -0.54
C SER A 206 -5.62 -7.26 -1.74
N VAL A 207 -5.87 -7.80 -2.94
CA VAL A 207 -5.64 -7.11 -4.21
C VAL A 207 -6.77 -7.40 -5.16
N ALA A 208 -7.35 -6.34 -5.70
CA ALA A 208 -8.15 -6.46 -6.91
C ALA A 208 -7.22 -6.39 -8.13
N ASP A 209 -7.14 -7.49 -8.85
CA ASP A 209 -6.39 -7.58 -10.09
C ASP A 209 -7.31 -7.15 -11.25
N PRO A 210 -6.93 -6.16 -12.07
CA PRO A 210 -7.71 -5.78 -13.25
C PRO A 210 -7.78 -6.86 -14.33
N LEU A 211 -6.89 -7.85 -14.32
CA LEU A 211 -6.80 -8.93 -15.31
C LEU A 211 -7.27 -10.30 -14.78
N ALA A 212 -7.34 -10.49 -13.47
CA ALA A 212 -7.79 -11.73 -12.85
C ALA A 212 -9.06 -11.49 -12.02
N SER A 213 -10.14 -12.19 -12.36
CA SER A 213 -11.43 -12.14 -11.66
C SER A 213 -11.28 -12.35 -10.15
N ALA A 214 -11.36 -11.29 -9.34
CA ALA A 214 -11.51 -11.27 -7.87
C ALA A 214 -10.66 -12.26 -7.02
N ALA A 215 -9.67 -12.95 -7.58
CA ALA A 215 -9.11 -14.16 -7.00
C ALA A 215 -8.24 -13.92 -5.76
N TRP A 216 -7.80 -12.68 -5.55
CA TRP A 216 -6.87 -12.30 -4.47
C TRP A 216 -7.49 -11.30 -3.49
N ILE A 217 -8.83 -11.21 -3.47
CA ILE A 217 -9.55 -10.36 -2.54
C ILE A 217 -9.85 -11.17 -1.28
N GLY A 218 -9.32 -10.71 -0.14
CA GLY A 218 -9.67 -11.27 1.16
C GLY A 218 -11.06 -10.83 1.61
N GLY A 219 -11.67 -11.64 2.46
CA GLY A 219 -13.00 -11.33 3.00
C GLY A 219 -13.89 -12.54 3.16
N THR A 220 -15.13 -12.28 3.55
CA THR A 220 -16.12 -13.31 3.80
C THR A 220 -17.05 -13.47 2.59
N ARG A 221 -17.43 -14.70 2.23
CA ARG A 221 -18.47 -14.96 1.23
C ARG A 221 -19.39 -16.10 1.65
N ARG A 222 -20.61 -16.11 1.15
CA ARG A 222 -21.55 -17.23 1.35
C ARG A 222 -20.99 -18.52 0.73
N ALA A 223 -21.22 -19.65 1.40
CA ALA A 223 -20.86 -20.96 0.86
C ALA A 223 -21.55 -21.21 -0.50
N GLY A 224 -20.83 -21.84 -1.44
CA GLY A 224 -21.31 -22.13 -2.79
C GLY A 224 -21.16 -20.97 -3.79
N VAL A 225 -20.76 -19.77 -3.36
CA VAL A 225 -20.45 -18.66 -4.28
C VAL A 225 -19.04 -18.83 -4.84
N THR A 226 -18.92 -19.02 -6.16
CA THR A 226 -17.64 -19.27 -6.84
C THR A 226 -17.04 -18.03 -7.52
N SER A 227 -17.81 -16.95 -7.67
CA SER A 227 -17.45 -15.75 -8.45
C SER A 227 -16.33 -14.88 -7.83
N GLY A 228 -15.67 -15.33 -6.77
CA GLY A 228 -14.69 -14.52 -6.02
C GLY A 228 -15.28 -13.32 -5.28
N ALA A 229 -16.60 -13.08 -5.39
CA ALA A 229 -17.28 -11.98 -4.72
C ALA A 229 -17.36 -12.24 -3.21
N THR A 230 -16.62 -11.43 -2.44
CA THR A 230 -16.77 -11.34 -0.98
C THR A 230 -17.71 -10.19 -0.62
N TYR A 231 -18.26 -10.18 0.58
CA TYR A 231 -19.05 -9.04 1.08
C TYR A 231 -18.24 -7.74 1.01
N GLU A 232 -16.92 -7.82 1.18
CA GLU A 232 -15.98 -6.71 1.09
C GLU A 232 -15.78 -6.17 -0.34
N THR A 233 -16.29 -6.83 -1.38
CA THR A 233 -16.35 -6.30 -2.76
C THR A 233 -17.59 -5.44 -3.03
N SER A 234 -18.39 -5.17 -1.99
CA SER A 234 -19.57 -4.30 -2.04
C SER A 234 -19.39 -3.06 -1.17
N ASN A 235 -20.39 -2.17 -1.13
CA ASN A 235 -20.35 -1.02 -0.23
C ASN A 235 -20.20 -1.51 1.21
N LEU A 236 -19.16 -1.06 1.90
CA LEU A 236 -18.83 -1.47 3.25
C LEU A 236 -19.00 -0.30 4.22
N THR A 237 -20.13 -0.25 4.90
CA THR A 237 -20.34 0.68 6.02
C THR A 237 -19.88 0.01 7.31
N ALA A 238 -19.00 0.66 8.07
CA ALA A 238 -18.48 0.10 9.32
C ALA A 238 -18.54 1.11 10.46
N THR A 239 -18.73 0.60 11.66
CA THR A 239 -18.47 1.33 12.90
C THR A 239 -17.01 1.11 13.30
N THR A 240 -16.27 2.18 13.50
CA THR A 240 -14.91 2.13 14.05
C THR A 240 -14.96 2.63 15.49
N THR A 241 -14.43 1.86 16.44
CA THR A 241 -14.17 2.33 17.80
C THR A 241 -12.67 2.30 18.08
N VAL A 242 -12.19 3.25 18.86
CA VAL A 242 -10.81 3.29 19.35
C VAL A 242 -10.83 3.63 20.83
N ALA A 243 -10.19 2.83 21.66
CA ALA A 243 -10.28 2.91 23.12
C ALA A 243 -11.74 2.94 23.62
N GLY A 244 -12.61 2.14 22.99
CA GLY A 244 -14.04 2.08 23.29
C GLY A 244 -14.89 3.24 22.76
N LEU A 245 -14.29 4.29 22.19
CA LEU A 245 -15.01 5.46 21.67
C LEU A 245 -15.30 5.33 20.19
N VAL A 246 -16.56 5.56 19.78
CA VAL A 246 -16.97 5.58 18.37
C VAL A 246 -16.29 6.74 17.64
N GLN A 247 -15.72 6.44 16.47
CA GLN A 247 -14.98 7.38 15.64
C GLN A 247 -15.79 7.76 14.41
N THR A 248 -16.20 9.02 14.32
CA THR A 248 -16.90 9.57 13.14
C THR A 248 -15.87 10.02 12.11
N PRO A 249 -15.82 9.43 10.89
CA PRO A 249 -14.87 9.84 9.86
C PRO A 249 -14.97 11.35 9.53
N ALA A 250 -13.82 11.98 9.33
CA ALA A 250 -13.73 13.39 8.95
C ALA A 250 -12.71 13.54 7.82
N VAL A 251 -13.05 14.33 6.79
CA VAL A 251 -12.21 14.52 5.59
C VAL A 251 -10.78 14.91 5.98
N GLY A 252 -9.81 14.30 5.30
CA GLY A 252 -8.38 14.49 5.55
C GLY A 252 -7.77 13.34 6.37
N ALA A 253 -6.60 13.60 6.93
CA ALA A 253 -5.87 12.66 7.77
C ALA A 253 -5.91 13.10 9.23
N ARG A 254 -6.11 12.17 10.16
CA ARG A 254 -6.06 12.44 11.60
C ARG A 254 -5.44 11.28 12.37
N THR A 255 -4.87 11.60 13.52
CA THR A 255 -4.44 10.61 14.50
C THR A 255 -5.59 10.39 15.47
N LEU A 256 -5.94 9.14 15.72
CA LEU A 256 -6.97 8.75 16.70
C LEU A 256 -6.30 8.53 18.08
N PRO A 257 -7.07 8.49 19.18
CA PRO A 257 -6.55 8.11 20.49
C PRO A 257 -5.79 6.78 20.46
N GLU A 258 -4.87 6.58 21.40
CA GLU A 258 -4.22 5.28 21.57
C GLU A 258 -5.18 4.26 22.22
N GLY A 259 -4.99 2.99 21.87
CA GLY A 259 -5.77 1.88 22.41
C GLY A 259 -6.18 0.87 21.34
N ASP A 260 -6.93 -0.13 21.79
CA ASP A 260 -7.51 -1.14 20.90
C ASP A 260 -8.46 -0.46 19.91
N CYS A 261 -8.36 -0.88 18.65
CA CYS A 261 -9.23 -0.42 17.58
C CYS A 261 -10.14 -1.56 17.16
N THR A 262 -11.44 -1.32 17.06
CA THR A 262 -12.40 -2.31 16.56
C THR A 262 -13.11 -1.77 15.34
N ILE A 263 -13.17 -2.57 14.28
CA ILE A 263 -13.92 -2.28 13.06
C ILE A 263 -14.98 -3.35 12.89
N THR A 264 -16.25 -2.94 12.92
CA THR A 264 -17.40 -3.83 12.81
C THR A 264 -18.26 -3.43 11.62
N TYR A 265 -18.62 -4.39 10.76
CA TYR A 265 -19.49 -4.15 9.61
C TYR A 265 -20.46 -5.31 9.37
N PRO A 266 -21.66 -5.03 8.82
CA PRO A 266 -22.61 -6.07 8.48
C PRO A 266 -22.15 -6.84 7.24
N LEU A 267 -22.53 -8.12 7.18
CA LEU A 267 -22.37 -8.94 5.97
C LEU A 267 -23.70 -8.92 5.22
N GLU A 268 -23.78 -8.13 4.15
CA GLU A 268 -25.02 -7.87 3.44
C GLU A 268 -24.97 -8.39 2.00
N SER A 269 -26.05 -9.02 1.55
CA SER A 269 -26.24 -9.43 0.15
C SER A 269 -27.61 -8.99 -0.32
N ALA A 270 -27.67 -8.24 -1.43
CA ALA A 270 -28.90 -7.74 -2.02
C ALA A 270 -29.85 -7.06 -1.00
N GLY A 271 -29.27 -6.25 -0.09
CA GLY A 271 -30.02 -5.53 0.96
C GLY A 271 -30.44 -6.38 2.16
N THR A 272 -30.13 -7.68 2.17
CA THR A 272 -30.39 -8.55 3.32
C THR A 272 -29.13 -8.70 4.17
N ARG A 273 -29.24 -8.39 5.46
CA ARG A 273 -28.19 -8.67 6.44
C ARG A 273 -28.16 -10.16 6.76
N LEU A 274 -27.05 -10.81 6.43
CA LEU A 274 -26.81 -12.23 6.68
C LEU A 274 -25.93 -12.45 7.91
N GLY A 275 -25.25 -11.41 8.40
CA GLY A 275 -24.30 -11.55 9.49
C GLY A 275 -23.61 -10.26 9.89
N GLN A 276 -22.48 -10.43 10.58
CA GLN A 276 -21.59 -9.36 11.01
C GLN A 276 -20.16 -9.87 11.04
N LYS A 277 -19.22 -8.97 10.76
CA LYS A 277 -17.79 -9.22 10.94
C LYS A 277 -17.19 -8.13 11.81
N THR A 278 -16.30 -8.55 12.71
CA THR A 278 -15.61 -7.71 13.67
C THR A 278 -14.11 -7.99 13.58
N LEU A 279 -13.32 -6.93 13.41
CA LEU A 279 -11.86 -6.95 13.47
C LEU A 279 -11.43 -6.16 14.70
N THR A 280 -10.77 -6.80 15.66
CA THR A 280 -10.24 -6.15 16.87
C THR A 280 -8.71 -6.16 16.81
N PHE A 281 -8.12 -4.98 16.74
CA PHE A 281 -6.68 -4.76 16.63
C PHE A 281 -6.10 -4.40 17.99
N GLY A 282 -5.48 -5.40 18.63
CA GLY A 282 -4.79 -5.25 19.92
C GLY A 282 -3.35 -4.76 19.77
N ALA A 283 -2.56 -4.95 20.84
CA ALA A 283 -1.14 -4.59 20.85
C ALA A 283 -0.26 -5.56 20.04
N ASP A 284 -0.58 -6.85 20.08
CA ASP A 284 0.26 -7.94 19.55
C ASP A 284 -0.48 -8.90 18.62
N ARG A 285 -1.78 -8.68 18.42
CA ARG A 285 -2.67 -9.58 17.69
C ARG A 285 -3.82 -8.87 17.02
N ILE A 286 -4.44 -9.55 16.08
CA ILE A 286 -5.75 -9.19 15.53
C ILE A 286 -6.71 -10.34 15.80
N ASP A 287 -7.77 -10.07 16.55
CA ASP A 287 -8.86 -11.01 16.77
C ASP A 287 -9.96 -10.73 15.71
N VAL A 288 -10.37 -11.77 14.98
CA VAL A 288 -11.41 -11.68 13.96
C VAL A 288 -12.58 -12.57 14.37
N SER A 289 -13.78 -12.00 14.37
CA SER A 289 -15.02 -12.73 14.59
C SER A 289 -15.98 -12.51 13.42
N VAL A 290 -16.59 -13.59 12.95
CA VAL A 290 -17.58 -13.62 11.88
C VAL A 290 -18.80 -14.36 12.38
N GLU A 291 -19.95 -13.72 12.32
CA GLU A 291 -21.27 -14.30 12.56
C GLU A 291 -22.03 -14.30 11.24
N HIS A 292 -22.68 -15.41 10.89
CA HIS A 292 -23.36 -15.57 9.61
C HIS A 292 -24.52 -16.58 9.71
N SER A 293 -25.66 -16.28 9.09
CA SER A 293 -26.90 -17.08 9.19
C SER A 293 -26.87 -18.48 8.54
N GLY A 294 -25.74 -18.88 7.97
CA GLY A 294 -25.55 -20.17 7.30
C GLY A 294 -24.08 -20.46 7.01
N GLY A 295 -23.81 -21.40 6.12
CA GLY A 295 -22.45 -21.72 5.68
C GLY A 295 -21.77 -20.54 4.95
N PHE A 296 -20.49 -20.34 5.25
CA PHE A 296 -19.66 -19.29 4.63
C PHE A 296 -18.20 -19.72 4.50
N GLN A 297 -17.45 -18.91 3.76
CA GLN A 297 -16.02 -19.04 3.54
C GLN A 297 -15.35 -17.71 3.89
N GLU A 298 -14.30 -17.78 4.69
CA GLU A 298 -13.38 -16.67 4.92
C GLU A 298 -12.14 -16.88 4.04
N LEU A 299 -11.82 -15.88 3.22
CA LEU A 299 -10.71 -15.87 2.29
C LEU A 299 -9.59 -14.99 2.84
N LEU A 300 -8.38 -15.54 2.96
CA LEU A 300 -7.18 -14.85 3.42
C LEU A 300 -6.08 -14.90 2.35
N PRO A 301 -5.80 -13.78 1.66
CA PRO A 301 -4.78 -13.73 0.62
C PRO A 301 -3.40 -13.51 1.26
N LEU A 302 -2.70 -14.62 1.50
CA LEU A 302 -1.35 -14.59 2.02
C LEU A 302 -0.38 -14.09 0.95
N ALA A 303 0.60 -13.28 1.36
CA ALA A 303 1.74 -12.90 0.53
C ALA A 303 3.02 -13.35 1.25
N HIS A 304 3.93 -14.01 0.53
CA HIS A 304 5.16 -14.53 1.11
C HIS A 304 6.28 -14.64 0.07
N ALA A 305 7.54 -14.75 0.52
CA ALA A 305 8.64 -15.09 -0.38
C ALA A 305 8.52 -16.54 -0.87
N SER A 306 9.12 -16.84 -2.02
CA SER A 306 9.05 -18.17 -2.65
C SER A 306 9.68 -19.30 -1.81
N ASP A 307 10.60 -18.94 -0.91
CA ASP A 307 11.28 -19.84 0.03
C ASP A 307 10.55 -20.02 1.37
N ALA A 308 9.42 -19.33 1.57
CA ALA A 308 8.62 -19.46 2.78
C ALA A 308 7.73 -20.72 2.72
N SER A 309 7.56 -21.38 3.87
CA SER A 309 6.66 -22.52 4.02
C SER A 309 5.31 -22.07 4.58
N VAL A 310 4.22 -22.55 3.98
CA VAL A 310 2.87 -22.44 4.53
C VAL A 310 2.44 -23.81 5.05
N ILE A 311 2.28 -23.92 6.37
CA ILE A 311 1.92 -25.14 7.06
C ILE A 311 0.48 -24.99 7.57
N THR A 312 -0.37 -25.96 7.29
CA THR A 312 -1.75 -25.99 7.77
C THR A 312 -2.00 -27.24 8.58
N THR A 313 -2.55 -27.06 9.77
CA THR A 313 -3.09 -28.11 10.63
C THR A 313 -4.60 -27.93 10.75
N ALA A 314 -5.28 -28.72 11.60
CA ALA A 314 -6.72 -28.64 11.76
C ALA A 314 -7.20 -27.25 12.20
N ASN A 315 -6.49 -26.59 13.13
CA ASN A 315 -6.89 -25.33 13.74
C ASN A 315 -5.86 -24.20 13.60
N ARG A 316 -4.75 -24.43 12.90
CA ARG A 316 -3.67 -23.44 12.78
C ARG A 316 -3.10 -23.40 11.38
N LEU A 317 -2.90 -22.19 10.88
CA LEU A 317 -2.07 -21.89 9.73
C LEU A 317 -0.81 -21.17 10.20
N GLU A 318 0.34 -21.58 9.67
CA GLU A 318 1.63 -20.97 9.93
C GLU A 318 2.29 -20.62 8.60
N LEU A 319 2.69 -19.35 8.47
CA LEU A 319 3.60 -18.88 7.43
C LEU A 319 4.98 -18.69 8.08
N ARG A 320 5.92 -19.55 7.73
CA ARG A 320 7.28 -19.54 8.30
C ARG A 320 8.31 -19.20 7.24
N ARG A 321 9.20 -18.27 7.57
CA ARG A 321 10.34 -17.87 6.74
C ARG A 321 11.58 -18.71 7.08
N PRO A 322 12.57 -18.81 6.17
CA PRO A 322 13.82 -19.54 6.45
C PRO A 322 14.57 -19.03 7.69
N ASN A 323 14.50 -17.72 7.96
CA ASN A 323 15.10 -17.08 9.14
C ASN A 323 14.34 -17.37 10.47
N GLY A 324 13.32 -18.21 10.44
CA GLY A 324 12.53 -18.61 11.62
C GLY A 324 11.48 -17.59 12.06
N SER A 325 11.42 -16.39 11.47
CA SER A 325 10.30 -15.46 11.69
C SER A 325 9.04 -15.94 10.98
N GLY A 326 7.87 -15.55 11.50
CA GLY A 326 6.62 -16.01 10.91
C GLY A 326 5.37 -15.31 11.38
N PHE A 327 4.30 -15.69 10.71
CA PHE A 327 2.93 -15.28 10.94
C PHE A 327 2.11 -16.52 11.27
N PHE A 328 1.23 -16.41 12.25
CA PHE A 328 0.36 -17.50 12.67
C PHE A 328 -1.07 -17.03 12.67
N LEU A 329 -1.93 -17.90 12.17
CA LEU A 329 -3.36 -17.81 12.31
C LEU A 329 -3.82 -19.01 13.11
N GLU A 330 -4.50 -18.76 14.22
CA GLU A 330 -5.10 -19.79 15.07
C GLU A 330 -6.61 -19.63 15.06
N VAL A 331 -7.33 -20.68 14.67
CA VAL A 331 -8.80 -20.73 14.67
C VAL A 331 -9.25 -21.36 15.99
N THR A 332 -10.14 -20.67 16.69
CA THR A 332 -10.69 -21.14 17.97
C THR A 332 -12.08 -21.77 17.81
N SER A 333 -12.76 -21.54 16.68
CA SER A 333 -14.05 -22.15 16.40
C SER A 333 -13.92 -23.63 16.01
N SER A 334 -14.72 -24.47 16.64
CA SER A 334 -14.84 -25.90 16.27
C SER A 334 -15.43 -26.06 14.87
N GLY A 335 -14.92 -27.01 14.09
CA GLY A 335 -15.47 -27.39 12.79
C GLY A 335 -15.02 -26.52 11.61
N ALA A 336 -14.17 -25.51 11.84
CA ALA A 336 -13.54 -24.78 10.76
C ALA A 336 -12.51 -25.67 10.04
N THR A 337 -12.45 -25.57 8.71
CA THR A 337 -11.46 -26.31 7.90
C THR A 337 -10.70 -25.38 6.97
N PHE A 338 -9.39 -25.61 6.88
CA PHE A 338 -8.52 -24.90 5.95
C PHE A 338 -8.49 -25.58 4.59
N THR A 339 -8.50 -24.79 3.54
CA THR A 339 -8.19 -25.25 2.19
C THR A 339 -7.24 -24.26 1.54
N ALA A 340 -6.09 -24.74 1.08
CA ALA A 340 -5.20 -23.92 0.27
C ALA A 340 -5.77 -23.82 -1.16
N GLY A 341 -6.02 -22.60 -1.60
CA GLY A 341 -6.43 -22.28 -2.97
C GLY A 341 -5.23 -22.08 -3.89
N GLY A 342 -5.50 -21.44 -5.03
CA GLY A 342 -4.48 -21.17 -6.04
C GLY A 342 -3.32 -20.32 -5.54
N THR A 343 -2.20 -20.41 -6.26
CA THR A 343 -1.01 -19.58 -6.07
C THR A 343 -0.73 -18.73 -7.30
N SER A 344 -0.22 -17.53 -7.11
CA SER A 344 0.37 -16.71 -8.19
C SER A 344 1.70 -16.14 -7.76
N VAL A 345 2.59 -15.91 -8.71
CA VAL A 345 3.88 -15.25 -8.47
C VAL A 345 3.79 -13.84 -9.02
N LEU A 346 4.05 -12.85 -8.18
CA LEU A 346 4.14 -11.47 -8.58
C LEU A 346 5.45 -11.23 -9.32
N THR A 347 5.49 -10.20 -10.16
CA THR A 347 6.73 -9.74 -10.81
C THR A 347 7.83 -9.36 -9.81
N THR A 348 7.45 -9.17 -8.54
CA THR A 348 8.35 -8.90 -7.41
C THR A 348 9.04 -10.17 -6.87
N GLY A 349 8.66 -11.35 -7.37
CA GLY A 349 9.09 -12.65 -6.85
C GLY A 349 8.28 -13.15 -5.64
N LEU A 350 7.38 -12.34 -5.09
CA LEU A 350 6.50 -12.79 -4.02
C LEU A 350 5.44 -13.75 -4.53
N VAL A 351 5.17 -14.77 -3.74
CA VAL A 351 4.07 -15.71 -3.94
C VAL A 351 2.85 -15.20 -3.20
N ARG A 352 1.71 -15.14 -3.90
CA ARG A 352 0.39 -15.03 -3.29
C ARG A 352 -0.24 -16.40 -3.19
N ARG A 353 -0.86 -16.69 -2.05
CA ARG A 353 -1.62 -17.92 -1.81
C ARG A 353 -2.93 -17.56 -1.15
N LEU A 354 -4.04 -17.98 -1.75
CA LEU A 354 -5.35 -17.80 -1.14
C LEU A 354 -5.61 -18.94 -0.17
N VAL A 355 -5.90 -18.64 1.09
CA VAL A 355 -6.34 -19.64 2.06
C VAL A 355 -7.83 -19.44 2.31
N THR A 356 -8.58 -20.53 2.27
CA THR A 356 -10.01 -20.55 2.58
C THR A 356 -10.23 -21.22 3.92
N ILE A 357 -11.02 -20.59 4.78
CA ILE A 357 -11.52 -21.16 6.02
C ILE A 357 -13.03 -21.37 5.84
N ASN A 358 -13.47 -22.61 5.78
CA ASN A 358 -14.91 -22.93 5.70
C ASN A 358 -15.50 -22.98 7.11
N ALA A 359 -16.66 -22.36 7.32
CA ALA A 359 -17.36 -22.34 8.60
C ALA A 359 -18.88 -22.20 8.42
N THR A 360 -19.64 -22.43 9.50
CA THR A 360 -21.11 -22.28 9.53
C THR A 360 -21.51 -21.61 10.83
N GLY A 361 -22.39 -20.60 10.77
CA GLY A 361 -22.88 -19.90 11.96
C GLY A 361 -21.88 -18.89 12.50
N GLN A 362 -20.71 -19.35 12.96
CA GLN A 362 -19.69 -18.51 13.59
C GLN A 362 -18.26 -18.97 13.23
N LEU A 363 -17.35 -18.01 13.10
CA LEU A 363 -15.91 -18.23 13.02
C LEU A 363 -15.20 -17.19 13.87
N THR A 364 -14.25 -17.63 14.69
CA THR A 364 -13.32 -16.78 15.42
C THR A 364 -11.91 -17.29 15.16
N TYR A 365 -11.03 -16.36 14.79
CA TYR A 365 -9.62 -16.65 14.61
C TYR A 365 -8.77 -15.47 15.06
N ARG A 366 -7.51 -15.78 15.39
CA ARG A 366 -6.53 -14.83 15.86
C ARG A 366 -5.34 -14.83 14.93
N LEU A 367 -4.90 -13.64 14.54
CA LEU A 367 -3.66 -13.41 13.82
C LEU A 367 -2.59 -12.95 14.82
N THR A 368 -1.47 -13.66 14.87
CA THR A 368 -0.32 -13.31 15.71
C THR A 368 0.97 -13.32 14.90
N PHE A 369 1.97 -12.60 15.40
CA PHE A 369 3.27 -12.46 14.78
C PHE A 369 4.32 -13.02 15.73
N ASN A 370 5.16 -13.93 15.24
CA ASN A 370 6.34 -14.34 15.99
C ASN A 370 7.57 -13.69 15.36
N ALA A 371 8.06 -12.66 16.02
CA ALA A 371 9.38 -12.14 15.78
C ALA A 371 10.40 -13.01 16.54
N SER A 372 10.63 -14.25 16.09
CA SER A 372 11.64 -15.12 16.68
C SER A 372 12.96 -14.35 16.86
N SER A 373 13.44 -14.29 18.10
CA SER A 373 14.55 -13.45 18.58
C SER A 373 15.91 -14.15 18.51
N THR A 374 16.03 -15.28 17.83
CA THR A 374 17.26 -16.10 17.86
C THR A 374 18.46 -15.51 17.09
N GLY A 375 18.35 -14.30 16.54
CA GLY A 375 19.49 -13.52 16.08
C GLY A 375 19.55 -12.21 16.83
N GLY A 376 20.42 -12.10 17.84
CA GLY A 376 20.73 -10.88 18.60
C GLY A 376 21.45 -9.80 17.78
N GLY A 377 20.99 -9.57 16.55
CA GLY A 377 21.31 -8.34 15.83
C GLY A 377 20.41 -7.25 16.39
N THR A 378 20.95 -6.45 17.30
CA THR A 378 20.40 -5.12 17.60
C THR A 378 19.99 -4.48 16.27
N PRO A 379 18.75 -3.98 16.09
CA PRO A 379 18.44 -3.20 14.89
C PRO A 379 19.55 -2.15 14.74
N PRO A 380 20.14 -2.00 13.53
CA PRO A 380 21.22 -1.05 13.34
C PRO A 380 20.79 0.28 13.96
N PRO A 381 21.63 0.91 14.81
CA PRO A 381 21.25 2.14 15.47
C PRO A 381 20.74 3.10 14.40
N VAL A 382 19.54 3.65 14.61
CA VAL A 382 19.03 4.73 13.78
C VAL A 382 20.15 5.78 13.78
N PRO A 383 20.78 6.08 12.64
CA PRO A 383 21.86 7.04 12.62
C PRO A 383 21.32 8.34 13.20
N SER A 384 21.98 8.86 14.25
CA SER A 384 21.66 10.20 14.74
C SER A 384 21.70 11.14 13.55
N PRO A 385 20.68 11.99 13.35
CA PRO A 385 20.63 12.87 12.21
C PRO A 385 21.88 13.74 12.25
N THR A 386 22.79 13.55 11.29
CA THR A 386 23.83 14.53 11.00
C THR A 386 23.09 15.82 10.69
N PRO A 387 23.37 16.95 11.37
CA PRO A 387 22.69 18.20 11.08
C PRO A 387 22.85 18.53 9.60
N THR A 388 21.72 18.52 8.88
CA THR A 388 21.66 18.96 7.49
C THR A 388 22.11 20.42 7.46
N PRO A 389 23.10 20.79 6.63
CA PRO A 389 23.44 22.19 6.44
C PRO A 389 22.17 22.95 6.02
N ALA A 390 21.91 24.09 6.67
CA ALA A 390 20.80 24.94 6.29
C ALA A 390 20.86 25.21 4.77
N PRO A 391 19.72 25.14 4.05
CA PRO A 391 19.71 25.49 2.64
C PRO A 391 20.29 26.90 2.47
N PRO A 392 21.10 27.15 1.43
CA PRO A 392 21.60 28.48 1.16
C PRO A 392 20.40 29.42 1.07
N GLY A 393 20.43 30.48 1.87
CA GLY A 393 19.41 31.53 1.84
C GLY A 393 19.24 32.05 0.41
N PRO A 394 18.05 32.57 0.06
CA PRO A 394 17.79 33.07 -1.29
C PRO A 394 18.89 34.06 -1.68
N ALA A 395 19.55 33.79 -2.81
CA ALA A 395 20.52 34.71 -3.37
C ALA A 395 19.84 36.07 -3.56
N VAL A 396 20.41 37.11 -2.93
CA VAL A 396 19.98 38.49 -3.14
C VAL A 396 20.24 38.82 -4.61
N VAL A 397 19.19 38.79 -5.41
CA VAL A 397 19.22 39.26 -6.79
C VAL A 397 19.31 40.78 -6.72
N VAL A 398 20.52 41.30 -6.88
CA VAL A 398 20.74 42.73 -7.12
C VAL A 398 20.06 43.06 -8.44
N ALA A 399 19.00 43.87 -8.38
CA ALA A 399 18.27 44.30 -9.57
C ALA A 399 19.18 45.15 -10.46
N GLU A 400 19.42 44.71 -11.69
CA GLU A 400 20.02 45.56 -12.72
C GLU A 400 19.07 46.74 -13.03
N PRO A 401 19.62 47.97 -13.18
CA PRO A 401 18.81 49.13 -13.54
C PRO A 401 18.28 48.97 -14.97
N ARG A 402 16.96 49.07 -15.14
CA ARG A 402 16.31 49.07 -16.45
C ARG A 402 16.78 50.29 -17.26
N PRO A 403 17.18 50.13 -18.53
CA PRO A 403 17.41 51.27 -19.41
C PRO A 403 16.07 51.92 -19.75
N GLY A 404 16.00 53.23 -19.53
CA GLY A 404 14.83 54.05 -19.83
C GLY A 404 14.56 54.09 -21.35
N LEU A 405 13.28 53.94 -21.69
CA LEU A 405 12.77 54.28 -23.02
C LEU A 405 12.55 55.79 -23.05
N SER A 406 13.28 56.47 -23.93
CA SER A 406 13.00 57.81 -24.43
C SER A 406 12.06 57.76 -25.63
#